data_AF-A0AAD8HC77-F1
#
_entry.id   AF-A0AAD8HC77-F1
#
_cell.length_a   1.000
_cell.length_b   1.000
_cell.length_c   1.000
_cell.angle_alpha   90.00
_cell.angle_beta   90.00
_cell.angle_gamma   90.00
#
_symmetry.space_group_name_H-M   'P 1'
#
loop_
_entity.id
_entity.type
_entity.pdbx_description
1 polymer ?
#
loop_
_entity_poly.entity_id
_entity_poly.type
_entity_poly.pdbx_seq_one_letter_code
_entity_poly.pdbx_strand_id
1 'polypeptide(L)'
;MPISLHLMSSSATYVGAIYELHLTVGASKCLNLMEWDKLWTINKKIIDPVCPRHTAVSAERVMLMLSDGPDDPFVRIIPRHKKYPGAGDKATTYTKSIWIDLADAK
;
A
#
# COMPACT_ATOMS: atom_id res chain seq x y z
N MET A 1 -13.40 11.37 27.75
CA MET A 1 -12.54 11.41 26.55
C MET A 1 -12.30 10.01 25.95
N PRO A 2 -13.28 9.30 25.34
CA PRO A 2 -13.03 8.00 24.69
C PRO A 2 -13.19 7.99 23.15
N ILE A 3 -13.57 9.11 22.52
CA ILE A 3 -14.01 9.10 21.11
C ILE A 3 -12.82 9.03 20.11
N SER A 4 -11.62 9.51 20.46
CA SER A 4 -10.49 9.55 19.51
C SER A 4 -9.82 8.20 19.27
N LEU A 5 -9.91 7.24 20.19
CA LEU A 5 -9.23 5.94 20.02
C LEU A 5 -9.94 5.05 18.99
N HIS A 6 -11.27 5.19 18.85
CA HIS A 6 -12.06 4.35 17.95
C HIS A 6 -11.84 4.71 16.46
N LEU A 7 -11.60 5.99 16.16
CA LEU A 7 -11.29 6.46 14.80
C LEU A 7 -9.89 6.04 14.32
N MET A 8 -8.94 5.85 15.25
CA MET A 8 -7.59 5.40 14.90
C MET A 8 -7.54 3.92 14.51
N SER A 9 -8.52 3.11 14.93
CA SER A 9 -8.62 1.70 14.49
C SER A 9 -9.07 1.56 13.04
N SER A 10 -9.78 2.57 12.49
CA SER A 10 -10.24 2.59 11.09
C SER A 10 -9.23 3.19 10.11
N SER A 11 -8.22 3.90 10.59
CA SER A 11 -7.12 4.37 9.73
C SER A 11 -5.98 3.36 9.81
N ALA A 12 -5.39 2.98 8.68
CA ALA A 12 -4.34 1.96 8.55
C ALA A 12 -3.01 2.37 9.22
N THR A 13 -3.06 2.71 10.50
CA THR A 13 -1.91 3.10 11.32
C THR A 13 -1.37 1.87 12.02
N TYR A 14 -0.07 1.65 11.87
CA TYR A 14 0.60 0.49 12.45
C TYR A 14 0.83 0.74 13.94
N VAL A 15 0.43 -0.20 14.80
CA VAL A 15 0.55 -0.07 16.26
C VAL A 15 2.01 0.18 16.68
N GLY A 16 2.98 -0.40 15.96
CA GLY A 16 4.41 -0.15 16.19
C GLY A 16 4.84 1.31 15.97
N ALA A 17 4.23 2.03 15.02
CA ALA A 17 4.55 3.44 14.79
C ALA A 17 4.10 4.34 15.96
N ILE A 18 3.00 3.95 16.63
CA ILE A 18 2.49 4.65 17.82
C ILE A 18 3.46 4.47 19.00
N TYR A 19 4.03 3.28 19.18
CA TYR A 19 5.05 3.03 20.20
C TYR A 19 6.33 3.83 19.96
N GLU A 20 6.85 3.86 18.73
CA GLU A 20 8.04 4.66 18.41
C GLU A 20 7.81 6.17 18.61
N LEU A 21 6.62 6.66 18.27
CA LEU A 21 6.24 8.05 18.58
C LEU A 21 6.24 8.33 20.08
N HIS A 22 5.69 7.42 20.88
CA HIS A 22 5.68 7.58 22.33
C HIS A 22 7.10 7.64 22.92
N LEU A 23 8.00 6.80 22.41
CA LEU A 23 9.42 6.83 22.78
C LEU A 23 10.11 8.13 22.34
N THR A 24 9.75 8.68 21.17
CA THR A 24 10.38 9.89 20.61
C THR A 24 9.90 11.17 21.28
N VAL A 25 8.64 11.23 21.72
CA VAL A 25 8.08 12.39 22.43
C VAL A 25 8.69 12.54 23.83
N GLY A 26 9.03 11.43 24.48
CA GLY A 26 9.60 11.41 25.84
C GLY A 26 8.61 11.90 26.91
N ALA A 27 8.96 11.72 28.19
CA ALA A 27 8.12 12.14 29.34
C ALA A 27 8.17 13.66 29.60
N SER A 28 8.19 14.49 28.56
CA SER A 28 8.21 15.94 28.70
C SER A 28 6.79 16.50 28.75
N LYS A 29 6.49 17.33 29.75
CA LYS A 29 5.19 18.01 29.91
C LYS A 29 4.95 19.11 28.88
N CYS A 30 5.91 19.40 28.00
CA CYS A 30 5.70 20.32 26.89
C CYS A 30 4.69 19.71 25.94
N LEU A 31 3.63 20.47 25.66
CA LEU A 31 2.62 20.16 24.66
C LEU A 31 3.30 20.19 23.28
N ASN A 32 3.95 19.08 22.93
CA ASN A 32 4.71 18.94 21.72
C ASN A 32 3.70 18.68 20.60
N LEU A 33 3.38 19.72 19.84
CA LEU A 33 2.68 19.63 18.56
C LEU A 33 3.63 18.95 17.57
N MET A 34 3.87 17.65 17.77
CA MET A 34 4.45 16.82 16.73
C MET A 34 3.41 16.74 15.61
N GLU A 35 3.73 17.41 14.51
CA GLU A 35 2.90 17.39 13.29
C GLU A 35 2.53 15.97 12.88
N TRP A 36 1.28 15.79 12.44
CA TRP A 36 0.75 14.51 11.97
C TRP A 36 1.61 13.89 10.85
N ASP A 37 2.35 14.71 10.11
CA ASP A 37 3.32 14.29 9.08
C ASP A 37 4.43 13.36 9.62
N LYS A 38 4.84 13.52 10.88
CA LYS A 38 5.86 12.66 11.49
C LYS A 38 5.33 11.25 11.72
N LEU A 39 4.08 11.12 12.15
CA LEU A 39 3.40 9.84 12.31
C LEU A 39 3.27 9.13 10.96
N TRP A 40 2.93 9.87 9.90
CA TRP A 40 2.86 9.32 8.56
C TRP A 40 4.23 8.85 8.05
N THR A 41 5.29 9.61 8.33
CA THR A 41 6.67 9.26 7.94
C THR A 41 7.16 7.99 8.64
N ILE A 42 6.90 7.84 9.94
CA ILE A 42 7.26 6.65 10.71
C ILE A 42 6.44 5.44 10.23
N ASN A 43 5.13 5.60 10.06
CA ASN A 43 4.27 4.55 9.50
C ASN A 43 4.76 4.10 8.12
N LYS A 44 5.08 5.03 7.22
CA LYS A 44 5.65 4.70 5.92
C LYS A 44 6.95 3.91 6.05
N LYS A 45 7.88 4.31 6.92
CA LYS A 45 9.15 3.58 7.11
C LYS A 45 8.94 2.13 7.56
N ILE A 46 7.95 1.89 8.42
CA ILE A 46 7.67 0.54 8.97
C ILE A 46 6.88 -0.30 7.95
N ILE A 47 5.90 0.31 7.27
CA ILE A 47 4.97 -0.40 6.37
C ILE A 47 5.59 -0.62 4.98
N ASP A 48 6.32 0.35 4.43
CA ASP A 48 6.88 0.28 3.06
C ASP A 48 7.72 -0.99 2.78
N PRO A 49 8.59 -1.48 3.67
CA PRO A 49 9.39 -2.68 3.40
C PRO A 49 8.62 -4.00 3.51
N VAL A 50 7.47 -4.04 4.18
CA VAL A 50 6.71 -5.28 4.44
C VAL A 50 5.45 -5.37 3.58
N CYS A 51 4.92 -4.22 3.13
CA CYS A 51 3.62 -4.15 2.48
C CYS A 51 3.60 -4.87 1.10
N PRO A 52 2.68 -5.84 0.89
CA PRO A 52 2.51 -6.47 -0.40
C PRO A 52 1.97 -5.47 -1.42
N ARG A 53 2.54 -5.46 -2.63
CA ARG A 53 2.08 -4.58 -3.70
C ARG A 53 0.95 -5.24 -4.49
N HIS A 54 -0.21 -4.61 -4.44
CA HIS A 54 -1.39 -5.01 -5.19
C HIS A 54 -1.56 -4.14 -6.43
N THR A 55 -2.05 -4.75 -7.50
CA THR A 55 -2.43 -4.04 -8.72
C THR A 55 -3.96 -3.95 -8.69
N ALA A 56 -4.49 -2.73 -8.63
CA ALA A 56 -5.92 -2.46 -8.69
C ALA A 56 -6.15 -1.46 -9.82
N VAL A 57 -7.27 -1.62 -10.53
CA VAL A 57 -7.72 -0.70 -11.57
C VAL A 57 -8.97 0.00 -11.03
N SER A 58 -9.08 1.30 -11.28
CA SER A 58 -10.26 2.08 -10.91
C SER A 58 -11.53 1.57 -11.62
N ALA A 59 -12.70 2.02 -11.16
CA ALA A 59 -13.98 1.69 -11.78
C ALA A 59 -14.08 2.23 -13.22
N GLU A 60 -13.46 3.38 -13.47
CA GLU A 60 -13.28 3.98 -14.80
C GLU A 60 -12.09 3.31 -15.50
N ARG A 61 -12.37 2.20 -16.20
CA ARG A 61 -11.35 1.37 -16.86
C ARG A 61 -11.57 1.27 -18.36
N VAL A 62 -10.48 1.26 -19.11
CA VAL A 62 -10.48 1.04 -20.56
C VAL A 62 -9.87 -0.33 -20.85
N MET A 63 -10.44 -1.03 -21.83
CA MET A 63 -9.89 -2.29 -22.33
C MET A 63 -8.89 -2.00 -23.45
N LEU A 64 -7.64 -2.38 -23.23
CA LEU A 64 -6.59 -2.32 -24.24
C LEU A 64 -6.42 -3.72 -24.85
N MET A 65 -6.51 -3.80 -26.19
CA MET A 65 -6.17 -5.02 -26.94
C MET A 65 -4.80 -4.87 -27.58
N LEU A 66 -3.91 -5.82 -27.28
CA LEU A 66 -2.58 -5.89 -27.88
C LEU A 66 -2.66 -6.58 -29.25
N SER A 67 -2.13 -5.91 -30.29
CA SER A 67 -2.06 -6.45 -31.66
C SER A 67 -1.16 -7.69 -31.74
N ASP A 68 0.01 -7.64 -31.09
CA ASP A 68 1.02 -8.72 -31.01
C ASP A 68 1.01 -9.42 -29.63
N GLY A 69 -0.16 -9.49 -28.99
CA GLY A 69 -0.30 -10.16 -27.69
C GLY A 69 -0.23 -11.69 -27.78
N PRO A 70 0.13 -12.39 -26.69
CA PRO A 70 0.07 -13.85 -26.62
C PRO A 70 -1.36 -14.34 -26.85
N ASP A 71 -1.56 -15.28 -27.77
CA ASP A 71 -2.88 -15.84 -28.09
C ASP A 71 -3.42 -16.71 -26.95
N ASP A 72 -2.55 -17.45 -26.26
CA ASP A 72 -2.90 -18.22 -25.07
C ASP A 72 -2.63 -17.44 -23.77
N PRO A 73 -3.64 -17.26 -22.90
CA PRO A 73 -3.45 -16.61 -21.63
C PRO A 73 -2.59 -17.47 -20.71
N PHE A 74 -1.50 -16.90 -20.18
CA PHE A 74 -0.62 -17.62 -19.26
C PHE A 74 -0.54 -16.92 -17.90
N VAL A 75 -0.37 -17.72 -16.85
CA VAL A 75 -0.25 -17.23 -15.48
C VAL A 75 1.20 -17.34 -15.05
N ARG A 76 1.79 -16.22 -14.62
CA ARG A 76 3.13 -16.18 -14.03
C ARG A 76 3.05 -15.90 -12.56
N ILE A 77 3.78 -16.68 -11.76
CA ILE A 77 3.95 -16.44 -10.33
C ILE A 77 5.07 -15.41 -10.17
N ILE A 78 4.75 -14.28 -9.56
CA ILE A 78 5.66 -13.15 -9.35
C ILE A 78 5.63 -12.78 -7.87
N PRO A 79 6.77 -12.50 -7.23
CA PRO A 79 6.79 -12.05 -5.83
C PRO A 79 6.02 -10.74 -5.66
N ARG A 80 5.17 -10.65 -4.62
CA ARG A 80 4.39 -9.44 -4.33
C ARG A 80 5.27 -8.25 -3.93
N HIS A 81 6.45 -8.52 -3.38
CA HIS A 81 7.41 -7.51 -3.04
C HIS A 81 8.82 -7.93 -3.47
N LYS A 82 9.45 -7.13 -4.35
CA LYS A 82 10.80 -7.42 -4.91
C LYS A 82 11.92 -7.57 -3.86
N LYS A 83 11.74 -7.01 -2.65
CA LYS A 83 12.75 -6.95 -1.59
C LYS A 83 12.37 -7.76 -0.35
N TYR A 84 11.11 -8.17 -0.22
CA TYR A 84 10.61 -8.87 0.97
C TYR A 84 9.96 -10.20 0.56
N PRO A 85 10.69 -11.33 0.67
CA PRO A 85 10.17 -12.64 0.27
C PRO A 85 9.03 -13.13 1.18
N GLY A 86 8.89 -12.59 2.40
CA GLY A 86 7.78 -12.92 3.31
C GLY A 86 6.42 -12.36 2.89
N ALA A 87 6.35 -11.49 1.87
CA ALA A 87 5.08 -10.97 1.34
C ALA A 87 4.33 -11.98 0.46
N GLY A 88 4.94 -13.13 0.17
CA GLY A 88 4.39 -14.18 -0.67
C GLY A 88 4.33 -13.81 -2.15
N ASP A 89 3.74 -14.72 -2.93
CA ASP A 89 3.65 -14.60 -4.38
C ASP A 89 2.26 -14.14 -4.84
N LYS A 90 2.21 -13.56 -6.04
CA LYS A 90 0.98 -13.29 -6.77
C LYS A 90 1.01 -14.01 -8.12
N ALA A 91 -0.08 -14.69 -8.43
CA ALA A 91 -0.39 -15.13 -9.78
C ALA A 91 -0.79 -13.90 -10.60
N THR A 92 0.01 -13.55 -11.60
CA THR A 92 -0.29 -12.48 -12.56
C THR A 92 -0.65 -13.13 -13.89
N THR A 93 -1.88 -12.92 -14.35
CA THR A 93 -2.36 -13.43 -15.62
C THR A 93 -2.01 -12.46 -16.73
N TYR A 94 -1.38 -12.98 -17.78
CA TYR A 94 -1.07 -12.25 -19.01
C TYR A 94 -2.06 -12.68 -20.09
N THR A 95 -2.82 -11.72 -20.58
CA THR A 95 -3.86 -11.89 -21.60
C THR A 95 -3.69 -10.82 -22.68
N LYS A 96 -4.15 -11.11 -23.89
CA LYS A 96 -4.16 -10.15 -25.01
C LYS A 96 -4.99 -8.89 -24.73
N SER A 97 -6.05 -9.04 -23.93
CA SER A 97 -6.89 -7.95 -23.42
C SER A 97 -6.47 -7.59 -21.99
N ILE A 98 -6.11 -6.34 -21.74
CA ILE A 98 -5.69 -5.83 -20.43
C ILE A 98 -6.58 -4.65 -20.04
N TRP A 99 -6.93 -4.56 -18.76
CA TRP A 99 -7.63 -3.41 -18.20
C TRP A 99 -6.60 -2.37 -17.73
N ILE A 100 -6.76 -1.15 -18.20
CA ILE A 100 -5.94 0.01 -17.79
C ILE A 100 -6.86 1.10 -17.24
N ASP A 101 -6.28 1.98 -16.41
CA ASP A 101 -6.99 3.15 -15.91
C ASP A 101 -7.26 4.14 -17.06
N LEU A 102 -8.42 4.78 -17.06
CA LEU A 102 -8.76 5.81 -18.04
C LEU A 102 -7.76 6.98 -18.00
N ALA A 103 -7.22 7.31 -16.82
CA ALA A 103 -6.23 8.37 -16.66
C ALA A 103 -4.92 8.08 -17.41
N ASP A 104 -4.52 6.80 -17.51
CA ASP A 104 -3.32 6.36 -18.21
C ASP A 104 -3.56 6.17 -19.73
N ALA A 105 -4.82 6.12 -20.15
CA ALA A 105 -5.23 5.93 -21.55
C ALA A 105 -5.41 7.23 -22.33
N LYS A 106 -5.35 8.39 -21.67
CA LYS A 106 -5.62 9.70 -22.26
C LYS A 106 -4.37 10.41 -22.78
#